data_AF-A0A7Y3J7J5-F1
#
_entry.id   AF-A0A7Y3J7J5-F1
#
_cell.length_a   1.000
_cell.length_b   1.000
_cell.length_c   1.000
_cell.angle_alpha   90.00
_cell.angle_beta   90.00
_cell.angle_gamma   90.00
#
_symmetry.space_group_name_H-M   'P 1'
#
loop_
_entity.id
_entity.type
_entity.pdbx_description
1 polymer ?
#
loop_
_entity_poly.entity_id
_entity_poly.type
_entity_poly.pdbx_seq_one_letter_code
_entity_poly.pdbx_strand_id
1 'polypeptide(L)'
;MSAIVGLTDALRISLIAIAALTFAGCATTRRAPNLWLAHAAAAGNVQAQYSLGWHELVGGRTPAVRADGVRLIREAANAGFAAADNLMGIAYLHGLGVTQSTPTALIWLQAGANRGAPAPQILLASLYADGTRVPQNPALAYYWYGIAAKPVRSDVRISNIADLRAWARARMLAIEPKLNAAQIRAEDRRIAAWTPIPS
;
A
#
# COMPACT_ATOMS: atom_id res chain seq x y z
N MET A 1 -61.58 -29.20 -10.52
CA MET A 1 -60.64 -28.06 -10.40
C MET A 1 -59.25 -28.61 -10.15
N SER A 2 -58.42 -28.77 -11.18
CA SER A 2 -56.98 -29.02 -11.07
C SER A 2 -56.37 -28.87 -12.46
N ALA A 3 -55.92 -27.66 -12.76
CA ALA A 3 -55.05 -27.39 -13.89
C ALA A 3 -53.78 -26.79 -13.29
N ILE A 4 -52.65 -27.49 -13.43
CA ILE A 4 -51.25 -27.02 -13.54
C ILE A 4 -50.41 -28.32 -13.44
N VAL A 5 -50.45 -29.13 -14.50
CA VAL A 5 -49.39 -30.09 -14.82
C VAL A 5 -49.13 -29.89 -16.30
N GLY A 6 -48.03 -29.22 -16.64
CA GLY A 6 -47.68 -28.95 -18.04
C GLY A 6 -47.01 -27.61 -18.26
N LEU A 7 -45.87 -27.37 -17.63
CA LEU A 7 -44.92 -26.35 -18.09
C LEU A 7 -43.61 -27.08 -18.36
N THR A 8 -43.36 -27.32 -19.64
CA THR A 8 -42.18 -27.97 -20.22
C THR A 8 -40.87 -27.35 -19.72
N ASP A 9 -39.84 -28.17 -19.51
CA ASP A 9 -38.51 -27.81 -18.99
C ASP A 9 -37.82 -26.63 -19.70
N ALA A 10 -38.25 -26.26 -20.91
CA ALA A 10 -37.78 -25.09 -21.65
C ALA A 10 -38.05 -23.73 -20.94
N LEU A 11 -39.13 -23.62 -20.15
CA LEU A 11 -39.49 -22.38 -19.45
C LEU A 11 -38.78 -22.21 -18.10
N ARG A 12 -38.29 -23.29 -17.48
CA ARG A 12 -37.47 -23.23 -16.27
C ARG A 12 -36.04 -22.76 -16.55
N ILE A 13 -35.47 -23.19 -17.68
CA ILE A 13 -34.14 -22.73 -18.13
C ILE A 13 -34.19 -21.24 -18.48
N SER A 14 -35.32 -20.75 -19.02
CA SER A 14 -35.49 -19.34 -19.38
C SER A 14 -35.51 -18.40 -18.16
N LEU A 15 -36.09 -18.83 -17.03
CA LEU A 15 -36.09 -18.03 -15.79
C LEU A 15 -34.72 -17.99 -15.11
N ILE A 16 -33.95 -19.08 -15.14
CA ILE A 16 -32.57 -19.10 -14.63
C ILE A 16 -31.64 -18.28 -15.55
N ALA A 17 -31.86 -18.33 -16.88
CA ALA A 17 -31.11 -17.52 -17.83
C ALA A 17 -31.42 -16.01 -17.70
N ILE A 18 -32.68 -15.63 -17.44
CA ILE A 18 -33.07 -14.23 -17.23
C ILE A 18 -32.59 -13.71 -15.86
N ALA A 19 -32.52 -14.55 -14.83
CA ALA A 19 -31.88 -14.22 -13.55
C ALA A 19 -30.34 -14.10 -13.68
N ALA A 20 -29.72 -14.93 -14.52
CA ALA A 20 -28.28 -14.80 -14.85
C ALA A 20 -27.99 -13.56 -15.72
N LEU A 21 -28.92 -13.16 -16.59
CA LEU A 21 -28.78 -11.98 -17.45
C LEU A 21 -29.09 -10.66 -16.73
N THR A 22 -29.92 -10.66 -15.69
CA THR A 22 -30.10 -9.49 -14.81
C THR A 22 -28.94 -9.31 -13.82
N PHE A 23 -28.13 -10.34 -13.57
CA PHE A 23 -26.85 -10.20 -12.85
C PHE A 23 -25.67 -9.85 -13.78
N ALA A 24 -25.76 -10.17 -15.07
CA ALA A 24 -24.74 -9.88 -16.08
C ALA A 24 -24.88 -8.51 -16.77
N GLY A 25 -26.05 -7.86 -16.67
CA GLY A 25 -26.34 -6.58 -17.30
C GLY A 25 -26.07 -5.35 -16.44
N CYS A 26 -24.80 -5.02 -16.13
CA CYS A 26 -24.27 -3.64 -16.07
C CYS A 26 -22.77 -3.69 -15.74
N ALA A 27 -22.03 -4.40 -16.58
CA ALA A 27 -20.62 -4.17 -16.78
C ALA A 27 -20.48 -3.05 -17.83
N THR A 28 -20.62 -1.78 -17.43
CA THR A 28 -19.99 -0.70 -18.20
C THR A 28 -18.60 -0.44 -17.62
N THR A 29 -17.68 -1.25 -18.15
CA THR A 29 -16.31 -0.84 -18.51
C THR A 29 -15.22 -0.86 -17.42
N ARG A 30 -15.10 -1.96 -16.62
CA ARG A 30 -13.83 -2.33 -15.94
C ARG A 30 -13.71 -3.76 -15.32
N ARG A 31 -14.48 -4.78 -15.73
CA ARG A 31 -14.70 -6.00 -14.90
C ARG A 31 -13.87 -7.28 -15.17
N ALA A 32 -13.08 -7.43 -16.23
CA ALA A 32 -12.44 -8.73 -16.50
C ALA A 32 -11.15 -9.05 -15.66
N PRO A 33 -10.22 -8.11 -15.41
CA PRO A 33 -9.00 -8.43 -14.62
C PRO A 33 -9.27 -8.52 -13.11
N ASN A 34 -10.22 -7.72 -12.61
CA ASN A 34 -10.50 -7.61 -11.17
C ASN A 34 -11.29 -8.79 -10.62
N LEU A 35 -11.95 -9.59 -11.47
CA LEU A 35 -12.79 -10.70 -11.02
C LEU A 35 -11.96 -11.87 -10.46
N TRP A 36 -10.86 -12.21 -11.14
CA TRP A 36 -9.89 -13.19 -10.65
C TRP A 36 -9.14 -12.69 -9.42
N LEU A 37 -8.75 -11.40 -9.41
CA LEU A 37 -8.13 -10.77 -8.24
C LEU A 37 -9.09 -10.75 -7.04
N ALA A 38 -10.37 -10.45 -7.25
CA ALA A 38 -11.39 -10.45 -6.20
C ALA A 38 -11.64 -11.85 -5.67
N HIS A 39 -11.70 -12.87 -6.54
CA HIS A 39 -11.82 -14.25 -6.10
C HIS A 39 -10.60 -14.71 -5.30
N ALA A 40 -9.38 -14.41 -5.78
CA ALA A 40 -8.15 -14.73 -5.07
C ALA A 40 -8.01 -13.97 -3.75
N ALA A 41 -8.39 -12.69 -3.71
CA ALA A 41 -8.40 -11.89 -2.48
C ALA A 41 -9.40 -12.43 -1.45
N ALA A 42 -10.59 -12.84 -1.90
CA ALA A 42 -11.60 -13.49 -1.05
C ALA A 42 -11.14 -14.86 -0.53
N ALA A 43 -10.30 -15.56 -1.30
CA ALA A 43 -9.64 -16.80 -0.87
C ALA A 43 -8.43 -16.56 0.07
N GLY A 44 -8.14 -15.32 0.46
CA GLY A 44 -7.07 -14.99 1.41
C GLY A 44 -5.69 -14.79 0.77
N ASN A 45 -5.59 -14.68 -0.55
CA ASN A 45 -4.31 -14.40 -1.20
C ASN A 45 -3.86 -12.95 -0.92
N VAL A 46 -2.83 -12.80 -0.08
CA VAL A 46 -2.30 -11.51 0.38
C VAL A 46 -1.85 -10.59 -0.75
N GLN A 47 -1.22 -11.16 -1.79
CA GLN A 47 -0.79 -10.39 -2.96
C GLN A 47 -2.00 -9.88 -3.75
N ALA A 48 -3.03 -10.70 -3.91
CA ALA A 48 -4.26 -10.32 -4.60
C ALA A 48 -5.06 -9.28 -3.79
N GLN A 49 -5.11 -9.40 -2.46
CA GLN A 49 -5.69 -8.39 -1.57
C GLN A 49 -4.98 -7.04 -1.75
N TYR A 50 -3.65 -7.02 -1.74
CA TYR A 50 -2.87 -5.81 -1.99
C TYR A 50 -3.15 -5.23 -3.39
N SER A 51 -3.09 -6.06 -4.44
CA SER A 51 -3.26 -5.62 -5.82
C SER A 51 -4.67 -5.08 -6.08
N LEU A 52 -5.71 -5.78 -5.64
CA LEU A 52 -7.09 -5.32 -5.75
C LEU A 52 -7.30 -4.05 -4.92
N GLY A 53 -6.79 -4.04 -3.68
CA GLY A 53 -6.89 -2.90 -2.79
C GLY A 53 -6.27 -1.63 -3.37
N TRP A 54 -5.09 -1.74 -4.00
CA TRP A 54 -4.47 -0.63 -4.74
C TRP A 54 -5.35 -0.15 -5.90
N HIS A 55 -5.89 -1.07 -6.71
CA HIS A 55 -6.77 -0.73 -7.83
C HIS A 55 -8.03 0.00 -7.38
N GLU A 56 -8.63 -0.42 -6.27
CA GLU A 56 -9.82 0.19 -5.70
C GLU A 56 -9.52 1.53 -5.01
N LEU A 57 -8.37 1.65 -4.35
CA LEU A 57 -7.94 2.89 -3.69
C LEU A 57 -7.66 4.01 -4.69
N VAL A 58 -6.89 3.72 -5.75
CA VAL A 58 -6.44 4.71 -6.74
C VAL A 58 -7.48 4.89 -7.85
N GLY A 59 -8.07 3.79 -8.32
CA GLY A 59 -8.98 3.76 -9.45
C GLY A 59 -10.47 3.80 -9.08
N GLY A 60 -10.80 3.72 -7.79
CA GLY A 60 -12.16 3.71 -7.28
C GLY A 60 -12.89 5.02 -7.55
N ARG A 61 -14.04 4.93 -8.21
CA ARG A 61 -14.84 6.09 -8.62
C ARG A 61 -15.72 6.63 -7.48
N THR A 62 -15.95 5.85 -6.43
CA THR A 62 -16.79 6.24 -5.28
C THR A 62 -16.02 6.13 -3.96
N PRO A 63 -16.41 6.88 -2.91
CA PRO A 63 -15.83 6.72 -1.59
C PRO A 63 -15.93 5.30 -1.03
N ALA A 64 -17.05 4.61 -1.29
CA ALA A 64 -17.26 3.22 -0.85
C ALA A 64 -16.23 2.26 -1.46
N VAL A 65 -16.01 2.33 -2.77
CA VAL A 65 -15.00 1.48 -3.44
C VAL A 65 -13.60 1.77 -2.91
N ARG A 66 -13.25 3.05 -2.67
CA ARG A 66 -11.96 3.38 -2.07
C ARG A 66 -11.82 2.85 -0.63
N ALA A 67 -12.90 2.86 0.14
CA ALA A 67 -12.91 2.31 1.49
C ALA A 67 -12.74 0.78 1.50
N ASP A 68 -13.36 0.07 0.55
CA ASP A 68 -13.13 -1.36 0.33
C ASP A 68 -11.67 -1.64 -0.03
N GLY A 69 -11.08 -0.79 -0.88
CA GLY A 69 -9.66 -0.88 -1.21
C GLY A 69 -8.75 -0.73 0.01
N VAL A 70 -9.04 0.22 0.92
CA VAL A 70 -8.31 0.36 2.19
C VAL A 70 -8.46 -0.88 3.07
N ARG A 71 -9.64 -1.48 3.14
CA ARG A 71 -9.86 -2.71 3.91
C ARG A 71 -8.96 -3.84 3.42
N LEU A 72 -8.92 -4.06 2.10
CA LEU A 72 -8.07 -5.09 1.49
C LEU A 72 -6.58 -4.84 1.72
N ILE A 73 -6.13 -3.59 1.62
CA ILE A 73 -4.73 -3.22 1.92
C ILE A 73 -4.42 -3.49 3.39
N ARG A 74 -5.34 -3.16 4.31
CA ARG A 74 -5.15 -3.42 5.74
C ARG A 74 -5.05 -4.91 6.04
N GLU A 75 -5.86 -5.74 5.39
CA GLU A 75 -5.76 -7.21 5.51
C GLU A 75 -4.37 -7.70 5.05
N ALA A 76 -3.88 -7.20 3.91
CA ALA A 76 -2.54 -7.55 3.44
C ALA A 76 -1.43 -7.08 4.39
N ALA A 77 -1.55 -5.89 4.99
CA ALA A 77 -0.60 -5.36 5.95
C ALA A 77 -0.56 -6.18 7.26
N ASN A 78 -1.74 -6.62 7.73
CA ASN A 78 -1.87 -7.50 8.89
C ASN A 78 -1.27 -8.88 8.63
N ALA A 79 -1.28 -9.34 7.38
CA ALA A 79 -0.59 -10.56 6.95
C ALA A 79 0.93 -10.39 6.72
N GLY A 80 1.50 -9.24 7.09
CA GLY A 80 2.94 -8.98 6.99
C GLY A 80 3.42 -8.47 5.63
N PHE A 81 2.52 -8.12 4.71
CA PHE A 81 2.91 -7.61 3.39
C PHE A 81 3.43 -6.17 3.49
N ALA A 82 4.75 -6.00 3.56
CA ALA A 82 5.38 -4.72 3.85
C ALA A 82 5.04 -3.59 2.86
N ALA A 83 4.72 -3.91 1.60
CA ALA A 83 4.27 -2.90 0.64
C ALA A 83 2.89 -2.31 1.00
N ALA A 84 2.04 -3.06 1.72
CA ALA A 84 0.74 -2.59 2.17
C ALA A 84 0.86 -1.51 3.26
N ASP A 85 1.87 -1.59 4.14
CA ASP A 85 2.13 -0.56 5.16
C ASP A 85 2.38 0.82 4.52
N ASN A 86 3.14 0.84 3.42
CA ASN A 86 3.38 2.07 2.64
C ASN A 86 2.08 2.66 2.11
N LEU A 87 1.21 1.82 1.55
CA LEU A 87 -0.07 2.25 0.99
C LEU A 87 -1.02 2.75 2.06
N MET A 88 -1.07 2.12 3.23
CA MET A 88 -1.84 2.62 4.37
C MET A 88 -1.36 4.00 4.81
N GLY A 89 -0.04 4.20 4.88
CA GLY A 89 0.56 5.50 5.15
C GLY A 89 0.10 6.57 4.15
N ILE A 90 0.21 6.29 2.85
CA ILE A 90 -0.24 7.19 1.78
C ILE A 90 -1.75 7.45 1.87
N ALA A 91 -2.56 6.43 2.12
CA ALA A 91 -4.01 6.55 2.22
C ALA A 91 -4.40 7.55 3.33
N TYR A 92 -3.77 7.45 4.50
CA TYR A 92 -4.01 8.40 5.60
C TYR A 92 -3.40 9.79 5.36
N LEU A 93 -2.27 9.92 4.65
CA LEU A 93 -1.69 11.24 4.31
C LEU A 93 -2.60 12.06 3.39
N HIS A 94 -3.28 11.38 2.46
CA HIS A 94 -4.06 12.00 1.40
C HIS A 94 -5.58 11.84 1.55
N GLY A 95 -6.04 11.12 2.58
CA GLY A 95 -7.47 10.85 2.78
C GLY A 95 -8.08 9.95 1.70
N LEU A 96 -7.31 9.00 1.16
CA LEU A 96 -7.78 8.08 0.12
C LEU A 96 -8.58 6.95 0.78
N GLY A 97 -9.90 6.96 0.65
CA GLY A 97 -10.77 5.92 1.23
C GLY A 97 -10.85 5.91 2.76
N VAL A 98 -10.13 6.81 3.44
CA VAL A 98 -10.13 7.05 4.89
C VAL A 98 -10.12 8.54 5.19
N THR A 99 -10.51 8.90 6.40
CA THR A 99 -10.29 10.26 6.91
C THR A 99 -8.79 10.56 6.97
N GLN A 100 -8.37 11.67 6.38
CA GLN A 100 -6.98 12.10 6.38
C GLN A 100 -6.46 12.26 7.82
N SER A 101 -5.31 11.66 8.13
CA SER A 101 -4.68 11.72 9.44
C SER A 101 -3.17 11.54 9.31
N THR A 102 -2.41 12.64 9.42
CA THR A 102 -0.95 12.55 9.43
C THR A 102 -0.42 11.68 10.56
N PRO A 103 -0.91 11.78 11.82
CA PRO A 103 -0.41 10.92 12.90
C PRO A 103 -0.61 9.43 12.60
N THR A 104 -1.77 9.05 12.07
CA THR A 104 -2.04 7.65 11.70
C THR A 104 -1.16 7.21 10.53
N ALA A 105 -0.95 8.09 9.54
CA ALA A 105 -0.03 7.78 8.44
C ALA A 105 1.39 7.50 8.92
N LEU A 106 1.92 8.31 9.85
CA LEU A 106 3.25 8.11 10.41
C LEU A 106 3.39 6.76 11.10
N ILE A 107 2.34 6.30 11.81
CA ILE A 107 2.34 4.97 12.44
C ILE A 107 2.52 3.86 11.40
N TRP A 108 1.76 3.90 10.31
CA TRP A 108 1.85 2.91 9.23
C TRP A 108 3.20 2.96 8.51
N LEU A 109 3.68 4.17 8.18
CA LEU A 109 4.98 4.31 7.55
C LEU A 109 6.12 3.86 8.46
N GLN A 110 6.02 4.12 9.77
CA GLN A 110 6.99 3.68 10.75
C GLN A 110 7.03 2.16 10.86
N ALA A 111 5.87 1.49 10.82
CA ALA A 111 5.79 0.03 10.81
C ALA A 111 6.49 -0.57 9.57
N GLY A 112 6.16 -0.08 8.38
CA GLY A 112 6.78 -0.54 7.14
C GLY A 112 8.29 -0.24 7.08
N ALA A 113 8.70 0.93 7.57
CA ALA A 113 10.11 1.32 7.62
C ALA A 113 10.91 0.44 8.58
N ASN A 114 10.31 0.10 9.73
CA ASN A 114 10.90 -0.81 10.71
C ASN A 114 11.03 -2.24 10.17
N ARG A 115 10.10 -2.71 9.34
CA ARG A 115 10.21 -3.99 8.62
C ARG A 115 11.25 -3.99 7.48
N GLY A 116 11.87 -2.85 7.23
CA GLY A 116 12.94 -2.68 6.24
C GLY A 116 12.47 -2.42 4.82
N ALA A 117 11.20 -2.05 4.62
CA ALA A 117 10.73 -1.64 3.30
C ALA A 117 11.33 -0.26 2.91
N PRO A 118 12.00 -0.13 1.75
CA PRO A 118 12.62 1.13 1.33
C PRO A 118 11.63 2.27 1.09
N ALA A 119 10.43 1.98 0.59
CA ALA A 119 9.44 3.00 0.24
C ALA A 119 8.95 3.80 1.47
N PRO A 120 8.52 3.16 2.58
CA PRO A 120 8.20 3.88 3.82
C PRO A 120 9.37 4.67 4.41
N GLN A 121 10.60 4.15 4.34
CA GLN A 121 11.80 4.85 4.84
C GLN A 121 12.01 6.16 4.07
N ILE A 122 11.94 6.12 2.74
CA ILE A 122 12.06 7.29 1.88
C ILE A 122 10.93 8.29 2.13
N LEU A 123 9.71 7.81 2.28
CA LEU A 123 8.56 8.69 2.50
C LEU A 123 8.65 9.39 3.87
N LEU A 124 9.01 8.68 4.95
CA LEU A 124 9.28 9.30 6.24
C LEU A 124 10.39 10.34 6.15
N ALA A 125 11.50 10.00 5.48
CA ALA A 125 12.61 10.91 5.31
C ALA A 125 12.20 12.20 4.59
N SER A 126 11.38 12.07 3.53
CA SER A 126 10.85 13.20 2.76
C SER A 126 9.93 14.08 3.60
N LEU A 127 9.01 13.48 4.37
CA LEU A 127 8.10 14.22 5.25
C LEU A 127 8.86 15.08 6.27
N TYR A 128 9.89 14.51 6.90
CA TYR A 128 10.73 15.25 7.86
C TYR A 128 11.69 16.25 7.19
N ALA A 129 12.13 16.00 5.96
CA ALA A 129 12.99 16.91 5.22
C ALA A 129 12.24 18.17 4.77
N ASP A 130 11.03 17.99 4.24
CA ASP A 130 10.25 19.05 3.60
C ASP A 130 9.34 19.80 4.60
N GLY A 131 8.95 19.15 5.70
CA GLY A 131 8.11 19.76 6.72
C GLY A 131 6.64 19.98 6.31
N THR A 132 6.20 19.37 5.20
CA THR A 132 4.90 19.65 4.55
C THR A 132 3.69 19.08 5.29
N ARG A 133 3.89 18.14 6.22
CA ARG A 133 2.84 17.51 7.02
C ARG A 133 3.22 17.31 8.48
N VAL A 134 4.51 17.40 8.78
CA VAL A 134 5.13 17.21 10.09
C VAL A 134 6.13 18.34 10.29
N PRO A 135 6.45 18.72 11.55
CA PRO A 135 7.54 19.66 11.79
C PRO A 135 8.84 19.14 11.15
N GLN A 136 9.57 20.03 10.50
CA GLN A 136 10.84 19.69 9.85
C GLN A 136 11.81 19.12 10.90
N ASN A 137 12.43 18.00 10.56
CA ASN A 137 13.45 17.37 11.40
C ASN A 137 14.58 16.83 10.52
N PRO A 138 15.65 17.63 10.27
CA PRO A 138 16.73 17.22 9.40
C PRO A 138 17.48 15.98 9.92
N ALA A 139 17.54 15.77 11.25
CA ALA A 139 18.20 14.60 11.82
C ALA A 139 17.41 13.31 11.52
N LEU A 140 16.07 13.32 11.69
CA LEU A 140 15.23 12.18 11.32
C LEU A 140 15.21 11.93 9.81
N ALA A 141 15.23 13.00 9.01
CA ALA A 141 15.33 12.86 7.56
C ALA A 141 16.66 12.22 7.13
N TYR A 142 17.78 12.69 7.69
CA TYR A 142 19.11 12.13 7.48
C TYR A 142 19.15 10.65 7.86
N TYR A 143 18.63 10.32 9.05
CA TYR A 143 18.54 8.96 9.56
C TYR A 143 17.80 8.04 8.57
N TRP A 144 16.57 8.38 8.19
CA TRP A 144 15.76 7.51 7.33
C TRP A 144 16.29 7.40 5.89
N TYR A 145 16.82 8.47 5.31
CA TYR A 145 17.51 8.37 4.01
C TYR A 145 18.76 7.50 4.10
N GLY A 146 19.51 7.58 5.20
CA GLY A 146 20.68 6.74 5.45
C GLY A 146 20.32 5.26 5.54
N ILE A 147 19.23 4.91 6.22
CA ILE A 147 18.71 3.53 6.21
C ILE A 147 18.35 3.09 4.79
N ALA A 148 17.61 3.90 4.04
CA ALA A 148 17.18 3.56 2.67
C ALA A 148 18.34 3.42 1.68
N ALA A 149 19.47 4.09 1.94
CA ALA A 149 20.69 3.98 1.14
C ALA A 149 21.51 2.71 1.43
N LYS A 150 21.23 2.00 2.54
CA LYS A 150 21.96 0.76 2.88
C LYS A 150 21.67 -0.35 1.85
N PRO A 151 22.62 -1.28 1.65
CA PRO A 151 22.33 -2.53 0.96
C PRO A 151 21.28 -3.32 1.75
N VAL A 152 20.12 -3.55 1.14
CA VAL A 152 19.14 -4.52 1.64
C VAL A 152 19.74 -5.90 1.44
N ARG A 153 19.79 -6.72 2.50
CA ARG A 153 20.02 -8.16 2.40
C ARG A 153 18.76 -8.83 1.83
N SER A 154 18.49 -8.59 0.55
CA SER A 154 17.44 -9.29 -0.17
C SER A 154 18.03 -9.84 -1.45
N ASP A 155 17.83 -11.13 -1.66
CA ASP A 155 17.88 -11.85 -2.94
C ASP A 155 16.89 -11.28 -3.98
N VAL A 156 15.96 -10.42 -3.54
CA VAL A 156 15.01 -9.69 -4.39
C VAL A 156 15.73 -8.73 -5.34
N ARG A 157 15.84 -9.16 -6.60
CA ARG A 157 16.44 -8.41 -7.71
C ARG A 157 15.44 -7.41 -8.30
N ILE A 158 15.17 -6.31 -7.61
CA ILE A 158 14.49 -5.17 -8.23
C ILE A 158 15.53 -4.38 -9.02
N SER A 159 15.35 -4.29 -10.34
CA SER A 159 16.29 -3.68 -11.31
C SER A 159 16.63 -2.20 -11.04
N ASN A 160 15.87 -1.52 -10.18
CA ASN A 160 15.98 -0.08 -9.94
C ASN A 160 16.42 0.26 -8.50
N ILE A 161 16.81 -0.74 -7.69
CA ILE A 161 17.23 -0.52 -6.31
C ILE A 161 18.50 0.32 -6.21
N ALA A 162 19.44 0.15 -7.15
CA ALA A 162 20.70 0.90 -7.14
C ALA A 162 20.45 2.41 -7.28
N ASP A 163 19.54 2.79 -8.20
CA ASP A 163 19.16 4.18 -8.44
C ASP A 163 18.44 4.77 -7.24
N LEU A 164 17.53 4.01 -6.60
CA LEU A 164 16.80 4.47 -5.42
C LEU A 164 17.74 4.70 -4.23
N ARG A 165 18.73 3.82 -4.03
CA ARG A 165 19.74 3.96 -2.96
C ARG A 165 20.65 5.15 -3.23
N ALA A 166 21.13 5.31 -4.47
CA ALA A 166 21.94 6.45 -4.87
C ALA A 166 21.17 7.76 -4.68
N TRP A 167 19.89 7.78 -5.06
CA TRP A 167 18.99 8.91 -4.84
C TRP A 167 18.80 9.22 -3.35
N ALA A 168 18.54 8.21 -2.51
CA ALA A 168 18.40 8.39 -1.06
C ALA A 168 19.69 8.93 -0.45
N ARG A 169 20.85 8.41 -0.85
CA ARG A 169 22.16 8.90 -0.42
C ARG A 169 22.39 10.35 -0.83
N ALA A 170 22.07 10.71 -2.07
CA ALA A 170 22.18 12.10 -2.52
C ALA A 170 21.32 13.05 -1.67
N ARG A 171 20.11 12.61 -1.31
CA ARG A 171 19.19 13.39 -0.47
C ARG A 171 19.67 13.49 0.98
N MET A 172 20.26 12.43 1.53
CA MET A 172 20.96 12.43 2.83
C MET A 172 22.10 13.45 2.84
N LEU A 173 22.99 13.42 1.84
CA LEU A 173 24.12 14.37 1.73
C LEU A 173 23.66 15.83 1.58
N ALA A 174 22.53 16.07 0.91
CA ALA A 174 21.95 17.40 0.80
C ALA A 174 21.42 17.96 2.14
N ILE A 175 21.21 17.10 3.14
CA ILE A 175 20.76 17.48 4.50
C ILE A 175 21.95 17.71 5.43
N GLU A 176 23.12 17.12 5.17
CA GLU A 176 24.31 17.24 6.03
C GLU A 176 24.66 18.67 6.45
N PRO A 177 24.62 19.70 5.57
CA PRO A 177 24.95 21.06 5.96
C PRO A 177 24.00 21.66 7.01
N LYS A 178 22.82 21.06 7.22
CA LYS A 178 21.84 21.48 8.24
C LYS A 178 22.11 20.86 9.61
N LEU A 179 23.06 19.93 9.70
CA LEU A 179 23.40 19.22 10.93
C LEU A 179 24.83 19.57 11.36
N ASN A 180 25.07 19.55 12.66
CA ASN A 180 26.43 19.65 13.17
C ASN A 180 27.12 18.28 13.18
N ALA A 181 28.46 18.29 13.27
CA ALA A 181 29.25 17.06 13.20
C ALA A 181 28.93 16.05 14.32
N ALA A 182 28.47 16.51 15.50
CA ALA A 182 28.08 15.62 16.58
C ALA A 182 26.75 14.90 16.28
N GLN A 183 25.78 15.61 15.68
CA GLN A 183 24.51 15.05 15.22
C GLN A 183 24.74 14.02 14.11
N ILE A 184 25.55 14.36 13.09
CA ILE A 184 25.89 13.45 11.99
C ILE A 184 26.50 12.15 12.54
N ARG A 185 27.53 12.25 13.38
CA ARG A 185 28.16 11.07 14.01
C ARG A 185 27.18 10.26 14.86
N ALA A 186 26.22 10.92 15.52
CA ALA A 186 25.21 10.21 16.31
C ALA A 186 24.26 9.44 15.39
N GLU A 187 23.75 10.06 14.33
CA GLU A 187 22.85 9.42 13.37
C GLU A 187 23.54 8.33 12.56
N ASP A 188 24.79 8.52 12.13
CA ASP A 188 25.58 7.47 11.45
C ASP A 188 25.74 6.21 12.31
N ARG A 189 25.98 6.39 13.61
CA ARG A 189 26.03 5.25 14.55
C ARG A 189 24.67 4.56 14.66
N ARG A 190 23.58 5.32 14.71
CA ARG A 190 22.21 4.76 14.73
C ARG A 190 21.91 4.02 13.43
N ILE A 191 22.28 4.58 12.28
CA ILE A 191 22.12 3.97 10.95
C ILE A 191 22.91 2.66 10.86
N ALA A 192 24.16 2.66 11.34
CA ALA A 192 25.02 1.48 11.33
C ALA A 192 24.44 0.35 12.20
N ALA A 193 23.95 0.69 13.40
CA ALA A 193 23.38 -0.25 14.36
C ALA A 193 21.94 -0.70 14.04
N TRP A 194 21.24 -0.02 13.13
CA TRP A 194 19.84 -0.31 12.83
C TRP A 194 19.68 -1.70 12.18
N THR A 195 18.69 -2.43 12.70
CA THR A 195 18.24 -3.74 12.21
C THR A 195 16.72 -3.71 11.99
N PRO A 196 16.21 -4.29 10.89
CA PRO A 196 14.77 -4.37 10.65
C PRO A 196 14.11 -5.34 11.63
N ILE A 197 12.87 -5.02 12.01
CA ILE A 197 11.99 -5.94 12.75
C ILE A 197 11.59 -7.07 11.80
N PRO A 198 11.73 -8.35 12.21
CA PRO A 198 11.24 -9.49 11.44
C PRO A 198 9.75 -9.33 11.11
N SER A 199 9.37 -9.68 9.88
CA SER A 199 7.98 -9.73 9.43
C SER A 199 7.20 -10.84 10.13
#